data_AF-A0A1U7CN90-F1
#
_entry.id   AF-A0A1U7CN90-F1
#
_cell.length_a   1.000
_cell.length_b   1.000
_cell.length_c   1.000
_cell.angle_alpha   90.00
_cell.angle_beta   90.00
_cell.angle_gamma   90.00
#
_symmetry.space_group_name_H-M   'P 1'
#
loop_
_entity.id
_entity.type
_entity.pdbx_description
1 polymer ?
#
loop_
_entity_poly.entity_id
_entity_poly.type
_entity_poly.pdbx_seq_one_letter_code
_entity_poly.pdbx_strand_id
1 'polypeptide(L)'
;MSSSPAINPSRPDGSELAQPTSARWFKNPSYPERTHQADRAGLATTLKSCDEKITAVRKKLGLLANHPRRAEYEKIFHQLQGGRDQIADAASRMPREAGELYHEDAERLEFAKQAFARFMARWDAVAS
;
A
#
# COMPACT_ATOMS: atom_id res chain seq x y z
N MET A 1 23.69 -32.41 21.81
CA MET A 1 24.36 -32.79 20.55
C MET A 1 23.37 -33.65 19.77
N SER A 2 22.69 -33.07 18.79
CA SER A 2 21.67 -33.74 17.99
C SER A 2 22.16 -33.77 16.55
N SER A 3 22.35 -34.98 16.03
CA SER A 3 23.02 -35.28 14.77
C SER A 3 22.28 -34.73 13.55
N SER A 4 23.05 -34.10 12.66
CA SER A 4 22.66 -33.80 11.27
C SER A 4 22.38 -35.09 10.49
N PRO A 5 21.35 -35.13 9.61
CA PRO A 5 21.22 -36.23 8.67
C PRO A 5 22.19 -36.07 7.49
N ALA A 6 22.66 -37.24 7.02
CA ALA A 6 23.70 -37.44 6.03
C ALA A 6 23.35 -36.87 4.64
N ILE A 7 24.38 -36.31 3.99
CA ILE A 7 24.39 -35.94 2.58
C ILE A 7 24.35 -37.23 1.74
N ASN A 8 23.35 -37.35 0.87
CA ASN A 8 23.19 -38.49 -0.04
C ASN A 8 24.26 -38.44 -1.16
N PRO A 9 25.13 -39.45 -1.33
CA PRO A 9 26.29 -39.39 -2.23
C PRO A 9 25.96 -39.68 -3.71
N SER A 10 24.69 -39.75 -4.10
CA SER A 10 24.29 -40.03 -5.49
C SER A 10 24.17 -38.74 -6.33
N ARG A 11 25.26 -37.98 -6.46
CA ARG A 11 25.35 -36.88 -7.44
C ARG A 11 26.49 -37.21 -8.42
N PRO A 12 26.20 -37.61 -9.67
CA PRO A 12 27.25 -37.69 -10.67
C PRO A 12 27.64 -36.26 -11.06
N ASP A 13 28.95 -35.98 -10.94
CA ASP A 13 29.60 -34.80 -11.52
C ASP A 13 29.40 -34.81 -13.03
N GLY A 14 28.44 -34.00 -13.48
CA GLY A 14 28.11 -33.80 -14.88
C GLY A 14 27.53 -32.42 -15.04
N SER A 15 28.37 -31.49 -15.46
CA SER A 15 28.00 -30.16 -15.91
C SER A 15 27.10 -30.27 -17.15
N GLU A 16 25.80 -30.50 -16.94
CA GLU A 16 24.79 -30.22 -17.94
C GLU A 16 24.13 -28.91 -17.52
N LEU A 17 24.44 -27.85 -18.28
CA LEU A 17 23.74 -26.58 -18.22
C LEU A 17 22.24 -26.90 -18.24
N ALA A 18 21.58 -26.75 -17.10
CA ALA A 18 20.13 -26.84 -17.03
C ALA A 18 19.60 -25.84 -18.05
N GLN A 19 19.13 -26.35 -19.19
CA GLN A 19 18.49 -25.52 -20.19
C GLN A 19 17.39 -24.73 -19.46
N PRO A 20 17.23 -23.43 -19.70
CA PRO A 20 16.11 -22.69 -19.15
C PRO A 20 14.85 -23.30 -19.76
N THR A 21 14.25 -24.26 -19.06
CA THR A 21 12.99 -24.85 -19.47
C THR A 21 11.98 -23.72 -19.42
N SER A 22 11.51 -23.30 -20.59
CA SER A 22 10.40 -22.35 -20.77
C SER A 22 9.06 -22.88 -20.23
N ALA A 23 9.07 -24.07 -19.62
CA ALA A 23 7.97 -24.59 -18.86
C ALA A 23 7.64 -23.59 -17.74
N ARG A 24 6.39 -23.11 -17.72
CA ARG A 24 5.77 -22.35 -16.63
C ARG A 24 6.02 -23.09 -15.31
N TRP A 25 7.15 -22.79 -14.69
CA TRP A 25 7.71 -23.47 -13.54
C TRP A 25 6.75 -23.23 -12.36
N PHE A 26 5.93 -24.24 -12.06
CA PHE A 26 5.06 -24.36 -10.88
C PHE A 26 4.09 -23.18 -10.62
N LYS A 27 3.24 -22.82 -11.59
CA LYS A 27 2.00 -22.12 -11.25
C LYS A 27 0.96 -23.14 -10.78
N ASN A 28 0.58 -23.09 -9.50
CA ASN A 28 -0.56 -23.86 -9.01
C ASN A 28 -1.82 -23.43 -9.81
N PRO A 29 -2.42 -24.32 -10.62
CA PRO A 29 -3.55 -23.96 -11.49
C PRO A 29 -4.80 -23.51 -10.73
N SER A 30 -4.89 -23.81 -9.42
CA SER A 30 -5.98 -23.35 -8.56
C SER A 30 -5.80 -21.93 -8.02
N TYR A 31 -4.60 -21.35 -8.12
CA TYR A 31 -4.36 -20.00 -7.60
C TYR A 31 -4.80 -18.96 -8.63
N PRO A 32 -5.61 -17.95 -8.25
CA PRO A 32 -6.09 -16.95 -9.17
C PRO A 32 -4.93 -16.12 -9.76
N GLU A 33 -5.07 -15.72 -11.01
CA GLU A 33 -4.09 -14.89 -11.69
C GLU A 33 -4.07 -13.47 -11.11
N ARG A 34 -2.88 -12.90 -10.94
CA ARG A 34 -2.71 -11.49 -10.59
C ARG A 34 -2.87 -10.62 -11.83
N THR A 35 -4.03 -10.04 -12.02
CA THR A 35 -4.37 -9.21 -13.19
C THR A 35 -4.22 -7.71 -12.94
N HIS A 36 -4.04 -7.29 -11.68
CA HIS A 36 -4.14 -5.90 -11.22
C HIS A 36 -2.81 -5.13 -11.13
N GLN A 37 -1.74 -5.64 -11.75
CA GLN A 37 -0.43 -4.98 -11.71
C GLN A 37 -0.45 -3.58 -12.35
N ALA A 38 -1.34 -3.36 -13.32
CA ALA A 38 -1.52 -2.07 -14.00
C ALA A 38 -2.05 -0.96 -13.08
N ASP A 39 -2.78 -1.31 -12.02
CA ASP A 39 -3.41 -0.35 -11.10
C ASP A 39 -2.37 0.44 -10.27
N ARG A 40 -1.14 -0.07 -10.20
CA ARG A 40 -0.03 0.53 -9.44
C ARG A 40 0.19 2.02 -9.77
N ALA A 41 0.07 2.40 -11.04
CA ALA A 41 0.27 3.79 -11.46
C ALA A 41 -0.85 4.72 -10.95
N GLY A 42 -2.10 4.25 -10.98
CA GLY A 42 -3.24 4.99 -10.44
C GLY A 42 -3.19 5.13 -8.92
N LEU A 43 -2.79 4.05 -8.24
CA LEU A 43 -2.58 4.04 -6.78
C LEU A 43 -1.46 5.01 -6.36
N ALA A 44 -0.34 5.01 -7.09
CA ALA A 44 0.76 5.95 -6.85
C ALA A 44 0.33 7.42 -7.08
N THR A 45 -0.47 7.67 -8.11
CA THR A 45 -1.03 9.00 -8.38
C THR A 45 -1.95 9.48 -7.27
N THR A 46 -2.80 8.58 -6.75
CA THR A 46 -3.69 8.85 -5.62
C THR A 46 -2.89 9.23 -4.37
N LEU A 47 -1.86 8.45 -4.04
CA LEU A 47 -0.99 8.74 -2.90
C LEU A 47 -0.27 10.07 -3.02
N LYS A 48 0.28 10.36 -4.20
CA LYS A 48 0.94 11.64 -4.46
C LYS A 48 -0.01 12.82 -4.22
N SER A 49 -1.26 12.72 -4.68
CA SER A 49 -2.27 13.76 -4.44
C SER A 49 -2.58 13.95 -2.94
N CYS A 50 -2.67 12.86 -2.17
CA CYS A 50 -2.83 12.94 -0.72
C CYS A 50 -1.63 13.61 -0.04
N ASP A 51 -0.40 13.27 -0.45
CA ASP A 51 0.83 13.83 0.11
C ASP A 51 0.95 15.34 -0.16
N GLU A 52 0.57 15.78 -1.36
CA GLU A 52 0.51 17.20 -1.72
C GLU A 52 -0.50 17.95 -0.84
N LYS A 53 -1.70 17.39 -0.64
CA LYS A 53 -2.73 17.99 0.21
C LYS A 53 -2.28 18.08 1.68
N ILE A 54 -1.72 17.00 2.24
CA ILE A 54 -1.18 17.00 3.61
C ILE A 54 -0.08 18.04 3.76
N THR A 55 0.79 18.18 2.76
CA THR A 55 1.86 19.18 2.76
C THR A 55 1.30 20.60 2.79
N ALA A 56 0.25 20.89 2.01
CA ALA A 56 -0.43 22.18 2.02
C ALA A 56 -1.09 22.45 3.39
N VAL A 57 -1.78 21.46 3.96
CA VAL A 57 -2.37 21.55 5.30
C VAL A 57 -1.29 21.84 6.35
N ARG A 58 -0.18 21.10 6.34
CA ARG A 58 0.94 21.31 7.28
C ARG A 58 1.50 22.73 7.21
N LYS A 59 1.70 23.26 6.00
CA LYS A 59 2.18 24.63 5.80
C LYS A 59 1.22 25.65 6.43
N LYS A 60 -0.08 25.54 6.12
CA LYS A 60 -1.11 26.44 6.65
C LYS A 60 -1.27 26.30 8.16
N LEU A 61 -1.16 25.09 8.68
CA LEU A 61 -1.15 24.79 10.10
C LEU A 61 0.00 25.50 10.84
N GLY A 62 1.19 25.57 10.22
CA GLY A 62 2.33 26.33 10.73
C GLY A 62 2.07 27.83 10.85
N LEU A 63 1.30 28.41 9.92
CA LEU A 63 0.89 29.83 9.99
C LEU A 63 -0.09 30.10 11.13
N LEU A 64 -0.78 29.07 11.61
CA LEU A 64 -1.79 29.15 12.68
C LEU A 64 -1.21 28.81 14.06
N ALA A 65 0.12 28.89 14.25
CA ALA A 65 0.81 28.44 15.46
C ALA A 65 0.21 28.97 16.78
N ASN A 66 -0.20 30.24 16.80
CA ASN A 66 -0.77 30.91 17.98
C ASN A 66 -2.31 31.03 17.93
N HIS A 67 -2.98 30.30 17.02
CA HIS A 67 -4.43 30.39 16.88
C HIS A 67 -5.14 29.76 18.11
N PRO A 68 -6.19 30.38 18.67
CA PRO A 68 -6.89 29.85 19.86
C PRO A 68 -7.40 28.41 19.70
N ARG A 69 -7.76 28.02 18.46
CA ARG A 69 -8.24 26.67 18.10
C ARG A 69 -7.15 25.75 17.54
N ARG A 70 -5.86 26.06 17.74
CA ARG A 70 -4.71 25.31 17.20
C ARG A 70 -4.86 23.80 17.40
N ALA A 71 -5.18 23.36 18.62
CA ALA A 71 -5.29 21.95 18.98
C ALA A 71 -6.38 21.22 18.18
N GLU A 72 -7.48 21.89 17.82
CA GLU A 72 -8.53 21.31 16.98
C GLU A 72 -8.05 21.10 15.56
N TYR A 73 -7.25 22.03 15.04
CA TYR A 73 -6.67 21.95 13.70
C TYR A 73 -5.62 20.83 13.61
N GLU A 74 -4.85 20.60 14.68
CA GLU A 74 -3.92 19.46 14.78
C GLU A 74 -4.65 18.12 14.76
N LYS A 75 -5.78 18.01 15.46
CA LYS A 75 -6.59 16.79 15.43
C LYS A 75 -7.02 16.45 14.00
N ILE A 76 -7.48 17.44 13.23
CA ILE A 76 -7.87 17.24 11.82
C ILE A 76 -6.65 16.85 10.99
N PHE A 77 -5.51 17.50 11.19
CA PHE A 77 -4.26 17.15 10.50
C PHE A 77 -3.82 15.70 10.76
N HIS A 78 -3.86 15.23 12.01
CA HIS A 78 -3.54 13.83 12.33
C HIS A 78 -4.55 12.84 11.76
N GLN A 79 -5.83 13.21 11.69
CA GLN A 79 -6.85 12.40 11.01
C GLN A 79 -6.58 12.28 9.49
N LEU A 80 -6.12 13.36 8.85
CA LEU A 80 -5.68 13.34 7.45
C LEU A 80 -4.47 12.42 7.25
N GLN A 81 -3.48 12.48 8.14
CA GLN A 81 -2.31 11.58 8.10
C GLN A 81 -2.76 10.11 8.20
N GLY A 82 -3.61 9.78 9.18
CA GLY A 82 -4.14 8.42 9.34
C GLY A 82 -4.93 7.93 8.12
N GLY A 83 -5.75 8.79 7.51
CA GLY A 83 -6.46 8.45 6.27
C GLY A 83 -5.51 8.18 5.10
N ARG A 84 -4.46 9.00 4.95
CA ARG A 84 -3.43 8.77 3.93
C ARG A 84 -2.67 7.46 4.16
N ASP A 85 -2.36 7.12 5.41
CA ASP A 85 -1.63 5.90 5.73
C ASP A 85 -2.47 4.65 5.43
N GLN A 86 -3.79 4.70 5.63
CA GLN A 86 -4.70 3.64 5.18
C GLN A 86 -4.72 3.48 3.65
N ILE A 87 -4.71 4.60 2.90
CA ILE A 87 -4.59 4.57 1.44
C ILE A 87 -3.24 3.96 1.04
N ALA A 88 -2.15 4.30 1.74
CA ALA A 88 -0.80 3.80 1.45
C ALA A 88 -0.69 2.29 1.68
N ASP A 89 -1.26 1.80 2.78
CA ASP A 89 -1.30 0.38 3.07
C ASP A 89 -2.04 -0.39 1.96
N ALA A 90 -3.28 0.00 1.64
CA ALA A 90 -4.08 -0.64 0.59
C ALA A 90 -3.36 -0.59 -0.77
N ALA A 91 -2.85 0.58 -1.16
CA ALA A 91 -2.10 0.78 -2.41
C ALA A 91 -0.85 -0.12 -2.52
N SER A 92 -0.23 -0.47 -1.39
CA SER A 92 0.94 -1.36 -1.35
C SER A 92 0.57 -2.84 -1.46
N ARG A 93 -0.62 -3.23 -1.00
CA ARG A 93 -1.10 -4.61 -0.97
C ARG A 93 -1.77 -5.01 -2.27
N MET A 94 -2.70 -4.19 -2.77
CA MET A 94 -3.54 -4.47 -3.95
C MET A 94 -2.79 -5.05 -5.17
N PRO A 95 -1.63 -4.51 -5.62
CA PRO A 95 -0.95 -5.06 -6.80
C PRO A 95 -0.40 -6.49 -6.62
N ARG A 96 -0.32 -6.97 -5.36
CA ARG A 96 0.19 -8.29 -5.00
C ARG A 96 -0.92 -9.31 -4.74
N GLU A 97 -2.16 -8.86 -4.61
CA GLU A 97 -3.32 -9.71 -4.32
C GLU A 97 -3.97 -10.27 -5.60
N ALA A 98 -4.80 -11.30 -5.43
CA ALA A 98 -5.57 -11.92 -6.49
C ALA A 98 -6.95 -12.36 -5.96
N GLY A 99 -7.96 -12.35 -6.83
CA GLY A 99 -9.33 -12.74 -6.46
C GLY A 99 -9.92 -11.88 -5.35
N GLU A 100 -10.61 -12.50 -4.39
CA GLU A 100 -11.34 -11.82 -3.31
C GLU A 100 -10.47 -10.90 -2.44
N LEU A 101 -9.20 -11.25 -2.20
CA LEU A 101 -8.29 -10.40 -1.43
C LEU A 101 -8.06 -9.04 -2.08
N TYR A 102 -8.06 -9.00 -3.42
CA TYR A 102 -8.00 -7.73 -4.15
C TYR A 102 -9.27 -6.90 -3.94
N HIS A 103 -10.44 -7.53 -3.99
CA HIS A 103 -11.72 -6.85 -3.81
C HIS A 103 -11.87 -6.26 -2.41
N GLU A 104 -11.50 -7.02 -1.37
CA GLU A 104 -11.46 -6.51 0.00
C GLU A 104 -10.57 -5.27 0.12
N ASP A 105 -9.40 -5.29 -0.52
CA ASP A 105 -8.47 -4.16 -0.47
C ASP A 105 -8.94 -2.97 -1.31
N ALA A 106 -9.65 -3.20 -2.40
CA ALA A 106 -10.32 -2.16 -3.16
C ALA A 106 -11.39 -1.46 -2.32
N GLU A 107 -12.20 -2.21 -1.56
CA GLU A 107 -13.19 -1.64 -0.64
C GLU A 107 -12.53 -0.84 0.48
N ARG A 108 -11.47 -1.39 1.10
CA ARG A 108 -10.68 -0.68 2.13
C ARG A 108 -10.10 0.62 1.57
N LEU A 109 -9.59 0.60 0.34
CA LEU A 109 -9.08 1.80 -0.34
C LEU A 109 -10.18 2.85 -0.52
N GLU A 110 -11.36 2.46 -0.99
CA GLU A 110 -12.47 3.39 -1.18
C GLU A 110 -12.96 3.99 0.14
N PHE A 111 -13.07 3.19 1.21
CA PHE A 111 -13.40 3.72 2.53
C PHE A 111 -12.35 4.71 3.04
N ALA A 112 -11.06 4.42 2.84
CA ALA A 112 -9.98 5.31 3.22
C ALA A 112 -10.01 6.62 2.42
N LYS A 113 -10.27 6.57 1.10
CA LYS A 113 -10.46 7.76 0.26
C LYS A 113 -11.62 8.62 0.72
N GLN A 114 -12.76 8.02 1.04
CA GLN A 114 -13.93 8.74 1.56
C GLN A 114 -13.64 9.38 2.92
N ALA A 115 -12.96 8.66 3.82
CA ALA A 115 -12.55 9.21 5.11
C ALA A 115 -11.62 10.41 4.95
N PHE A 116 -10.60 10.29 4.08
CA PHE A 116 -9.68 11.39 3.76
C PHE A 116 -10.43 12.60 3.21
N ALA A 117 -11.38 12.39 2.28
CA ALA A 117 -12.20 13.46 1.72
C ALA A 117 -13.05 14.17 2.78
N ARG A 118 -13.65 13.43 3.73
CA ARG A 118 -14.40 14.03 4.86
C ARG A 118 -13.49 14.89 5.75
N PHE A 119 -12.28 14.42 6.06
CA PHE A 119 -11.34 15.20 6.86
C PHE A 119 -10.82 16.44 6.12
N MET A 120 -10.65 16.35 4.81
CA MET A 120 -10.31 17.52 3.98
C MET A 120 -11.44 18.55 4.00
N ALA A 121 -12.70 18.14 3.79
CA ALA A 121 -13.83 19.05 3.87
C ALA A 121 -13.94 19.72 5.26
N ARG A 122 -13.68 18.96 6.32
CA ARG A 122 -13.63 19.50 7.69
C ARG A 122 -12.49 20.50 7.88
N TRP A 123 -11.32 20.24 7.30
CA TRP A 123 -10.19 21.18 7.29
C TRP A 123 -10.55 22.47 6.56
N ASP A 124 -11.11 22.36 5.36
CA ASP A 124 -11.47 23.52 4.55
C ASP A 124 -12.47 24.41 5.29
N ALA A 125 -13.48 23.82 5.93
CA ALA A 125 -14.48 24.55 6.71
C ALA A 125 -13.92 25.35 7.89
N VAL A 126 -12.75 24.98 8.44
CA VAL A 126 -12.12 25.69 9.57
C VAL A 126 -10.93 26.55 9.17
N ALA A 127 -10.39 26.31 7.98
CA ALA A 127 -9.21 26.99 7.48
C ALA A 127 -9.55 28.08 6.47
N SER A 128 -10.79 28.15 5.94
CA SER A 128 -11.27 29.26 5.09
C SER A 128 -11.10 30.62 5.76
#